data_AF-A0A9P0P355-F1
#
_entry.id   AF-A0A9P0P355-F1
#
_cell.length_a   1.000
_cell.length_b   1.000
_cell.length_c   1.000
_cell.angle_alpha   90.00
_cell.angle_beta   90.00
_cell.angle_gamma   90.00
#
_symmetry.space_group_name_H-M   'P 1'
#
loop_
_entity.id
_entity.type
_entity.pdbx_description
1 polymer ?
#
loop_
_entity_poly.entity_id
_entity_poly.type
_entity_poly.pdbx_seq_one_letter_code
_entity_poly.pdbx_strand_id
1 'polypeptide(L)'
;MFDDDDDAEIVEFLEYERRPYIVREREDFFHSLDDIDFFVRFRLKKITVLYILSLIEEELESVTDRNHSISPINQLLLTLRFYATGNFLLTVGDFIKVSKSSASKIVKKVSEAIATFSGRFIKMPSNDEEIRKAKSSFYEKAHVPRVIGSLDCTHIKIQRK
;
A
#
# COMPACT_ATOMS: atom_id res chain seq x y z
N MET A 1 13.03 11.64 46.47
CA MET A 1 12.82 12.80 45.59
C MET A 1 12.50 12.18 44.26
N PHE A 2 11.21 11.97 44.02
CA PHE A 2 10.69 11.46 42.75
C PHE A 2 10.47 12.70 41.89
N ASP A 3 11.01 12.71 40.68
CA ASP A 3 11.03 13.88 39.80
C ASP A 3 9.60 14.31 39.44
N ASP A 4 9.19 15.48 39.94
CA ASP A 4 7.94 16.18 39.59
C ASP A 4 7.92 16.67 38.12
N ASP A 5 8.99 16.42 37.34
CA ASP A 5 9.17 16.90 35.96
C ASP A 5 8.46 16.00 34.94
N ASP A 6 8.36 14.69 35.20
CA ASP A 6 7.64 13.74 34.33
C ASP A 6 6.11 13.95 34.40
N ASP A 7 5.59 14.33 35.57
CA ASP A 7 4.15 14.57 35.76
C ASP A 7 3.70 15.88 35.08
N ALA A 8 4.59 16.87 34.96
CA ALA A 8 4.30 18.13 34.28
C ALA A 8 4.13 17.96 32.76
N GLU A 9 4.99 17.13 32.12
CA GLU A 9 4.89 16.83 30.70
C GLU A 9 3.59 16.03 30.39
N ILE A 10 3.21 15.12 31.28
CA ILE A 10 1.96 14.34 31.18
C ILE A 10 0.71 15.23 31.29
N VAL A 11 0.73 16.25 32.15
CA VAL A 11 -0.40 17.17 32.33
C VAL A 11 -0.62 18.05 31.09
N GLU A 12 0.45 18.47 30.40
CA GLU A 12 0.35 19.23 29.14
C GLU A 12 -0.29 18.40 28.00
N PHE A 13 -0.11 17.08 27.98
CA PHE A 13 -0.81 16.17 27.07
C PHE A 13 -2.28 15.91 27.45
N LEU A 14 -2.67 16.13 28.71
CA LEU A 14 -4.02 15.88 29.21
C LEU A 14 -4.98 17.07 29.01
N GLU A 15 -4.45 18.30 28.88
CA GLU A 15 -5.20 19.50 28.46
C GLU A 15 -5.44 19.57 26.94
N TYR A 16 -5.59 18.40 26.29
CA TYR A 16 -5.75 18.31 24.84
C TYR A 16 -7.14 18.79 24.41
N GLU A 17 -7.28 20.08 24.12
CA GLU A 17 -8.42 20.57 23.34
C GLU A 17 -8.51 19.76 22.04
N ARG A 18 -9.68 19.19 21.75
CA ARG A 18 -9.90 18.43 20.53
C ARG A 18 -9.61 19.34 19.35
N ARG A 19 -8.52 19.05 18.62
CA ARG A 19 -8.18 19.75 17.39
C ARG A 19 -9.41 19.80 16.48
N PRO A 20 -9.82 20.98 16.00
CA PRO A 20 -10.99 21.10 15.16
C PRO A 20 -10.82 20.24 13.91
N TYR A 21 -11.91 19.63 13.46
CA TYR A 21 -11.90 18.85 12.23
C TYR A 21 -11.74 19.81 11.03
N ILE A 22 -10.62 19.70 10.32
CA ILE A 22 -10.32 20.50 9.13
C ILE A 22 -10.47 19.62 7.89
N VAL A 23 -11.42 19.98 7.04
CA VAL A 23 -11.56 19.39 5.69
C VAL A 23 -10.52 20.03 4.79
N ARG A 24 -9.63 19.21 4.23
CA ARG A 24 -8.61 19.67 3.28
C ARG A 24 -9.06 19.32 1.86
N GLU A 25 -8.96 20.29 0.96
CA GLU A 25 -9.17 20.05 -0.47
C GLU A 25 -8.07 19.13 -1.00
N ARG A 26 -8.49 18.03 -1.65
CA ARG A 26 -7.58 16.97 -2.15
C ARG A 26 -7.33 17.20 -3.63
N GLU A 27 -6.08 17.10 -4.02
CA GLU A 27 -5.70 17.25 -5.42
C GLU A 27 -6.10 16.01 -6.22
N ASP A 28 -6.59 16.24 -7.44
CA ASP A 28 -6.91 15.17 -8.38
C ASP A 28 -5.66 14.71 -9.13
N PHE A 29 -4.81 13.93 -8.43
CA PHE A 29 -3.56 13.42 -9.01
C PHE A 29 -3.77 12.51 -10.22
N PHE A 30 -4.94 11.92 -10.39
CA PHE A 30 -5.21 11.06 -11.54
C PHE A 30 -5.29 11.87 -12.83
N HIS A 31 -5.94 13.03 -12.77
CA HIS A 31 -6.12 13.92 -13.91
C HIS A 31 -5.02 14.99 -14.03
N SER A 32 -4.44 15.47 -12.92
CA SER A 32 -3.46 16.56 -12.92
C SER A 32 -2.07 16.16 -13.42
N LEU A 33 -1.65 14.91 -13.20
CA LEU A 33 -0.33 14.41 -13.60
C LEU A 33 -0.36 13.85 -15.02
N ASP A 34 0.72 14.01 -15.79
CA ASP A 34 0.88 13.26 -17.04
C ASP A 34 1.23 11.78 -16.77
N ASP A 35 1.29 10.95 -17.81
CA ASP A 35 1.57 9.52 -17.66
C ASP A 35 2.97 9.20 -17.12
N ILE A 36 3.96 10.04 -17.43
CA ILE A 36 5.35 9.85 -16.99
C ILE A 36 5.45 10.14 -15.49
N ASP A 37 4.96 11.32 -15.08
CA ASP A 37 4.95 11.74 -13.69
C ASP A 37 4.09 10.82 -12.82
N PHE A 38 2.96 10.37 -13.35
CA PHE A 38 2.11 9.39 -12.69
C PHE A 38 2.87 8.09 -12.46
N PHE A 39 3.53 7.55 -13.50
CA PHE A 39 4.27 6.29 -13.37
C PHE A 39 5.44 6.40 -12.39
N VAL A 40 6.18 7.51 -12.39
CA VAL A 40 7.28 7.74 -11.44
C VAL A 40 6.77 7.72 -9.99
N ARG A 41 5.58 8.27 -9.74
CA ARG A 41 5.00 8.42 -8.39
C ARG A 41 4.29 7.18 -7.88
N PHE A 42 3.63 6.42 -8.75
CA PHE A 42 2.76 5.30 -8.35
C PHE A 42 3.23 3.94 -8.86
N ARG A 43 4.29 3.89 -9.70
CA ARG A 43 4.88 2.67 -10.30
C ARG A 43 3.92 1.82 -11.12
N LEU A 44 2.76 2.37 -11.49
CA LEU A 44 1.74 1.76 -12.33
C LEU A 44 1.25 2.76 -13.37
N LYS A 45 0.82 2.24 -14.52
CA LYS A 45 0.19 3.06 -15.57
C LYS A 45 -1.24 3.40 -15.18
N LYS A 46 -1.74 4.56 -15.60
CA LYS A 46 -3.13 4.98 -15.34
C LYS A 46 -4.17 3.94 -15.73
N ILE A 47 -4.01 3.33 -16.92
CA ILE A 47 -4.92 2.26 -17.38
C ILE A 47 -4.93 1.04 -16.46
N THR A 48 -3.78 0.67 -15.90
CA THR A 48 -3.67 -0.43 -14.93
C THR A 48 -4.33 -0.06 -13.61
N VAL A 49 -4.20 1.20 -13.18
CA VAL A 49 -4.88 1.70 -11.98
C VAL A 49 -6.39 1.67 -12.15
N LEU A 50 -6.93 2.11 -13.30
CA LEU A 50 -8.36 2.02 -13.59
C LEU A 50 -8.85 0.57 -13.62
N TYR A 51 -8.06 -0.34 -14.20
CA TYR A 51 -8.39 -1.76 -14.19
C TYR A 51 -8.45 -2.31 -12.76
N ILE A 52 -7.45 -2.05 -11.93
CA ILE A 52 -7.45 -2.47 -10.52
C ILE A 52 -8.64 -1.85 -9.78
N LEU A 53 -8.90 -0.55 -9.99
CA LEU A 53 -10.02 0.13 -9.36
C LEU A 53 -11.33 -0.57 -9.68
N SER A 54 -11.58 -0.91 -10.95
CA SER A 54 -12.79 -1.63 -11.35
C SER A 54 -13.00 -2.99 -10.68
N LEU A 55 -11.95 -3.59 -10.10
CA LEU A 55 -12.03 -4.84 -9.35
C LEU A 55 -12.37 -4.64 -7.87
N ILE A 56 -12.02 -3.49 -7.28
CA ILE A 56 -12.07 -3.28 -5.83
C ILE A 56 -12.96 -2.10 -5.41
N GLU A 57 -13.50 -1.34 -6.35
CA GLU A 57 -14.22 -0.08 -6.09
C GLU A 57 -15.38 -0.26 -5.11
N GLU A 58 -16.22 -1.28 -5.32
CA GLU A 58 -17.36 -1.59 -4.45
C GLU A 58 -16.94 -1.81 -2.98
N GLU A 59 -15.82 -2.48 -2.75
CA GLU A 59 -15.27 -2.68 -1.41
C GLU A 59 -14.76 -1.37 -0.80
N LEU A 60 -14.26 -0.44 -1.62
CA LEU A 60 -13.66 0.83 -1.19
C LEU A 60 -14.69 1.92 -0.90
N GLU A 61 -15.87 1.86 -1.50
CA GLU A 61 -16.94 2.82 -1.30
C GLU A 61 -17.34 2.95 0.18
N SER A 62 -17.76 4.16 0.54
CA SER A 62 -18.29 4.44 1.87
C SER A 62 -19.80 4.25 1.82
N VAL A 63 -20.35 3.48 2.76
CA VAL A 63 -21.81 3.31 2.92
C VAL A 63 -22.52 4.65 3.20
N THR A 64 -21.78 5.67 3.64
CA THR A 64 -22.33 7.00 3.91
C THR A 64 -21.48 8.11 3.28
N ASP A 65 -22.13 9.14 2.73
CA ASP A 65 -21.48 10.39 2.29
C ASP A 65 -21.14 11.36 3.45
N ARG A 66 -21.31 10.91 4.70
CA ARG A 66 -20.98 11.73 5.87
C ARG A 66 -19.46 11.95 5.94
N ASN A 67 -19.05 13.18 6.26
CA ASN A 67 -17.67 13.56 6.59
C ASN A 67 -16.63 13.56 5.44
N HIS A 68 -17.00 13.97 4.22
CA HIS A 68 -16.05 14.11 3.10
C HIS A 68 -15.22 12.84 2.86
N SER A 69 -15.94 11.74 2.61
CA SER A 69 -15.35 10.43 2.33
C SER A 69 -14.27 10.54 1.25
N ILE A 70 -13.24 9.72 1.39
CA ILE A 70 -12.12 9.71 0.44
C ILE A 70 -12.56 8.81 -0.71
N SER A 71 -12.57 9.35 -1.93
CA SER A 71 -13.01 8.58 -3.11
C SER A 71 -12.17 7.30 -3.30
N PRO A 72 -12.75 6.22 -3.85
CA PRO A 72 -12.04 4.97 -4.12
C PRO A 72 -10.73 5.16 -4.89
N ILE A 73 -10.71 6.01 -5.92
CA ILE A 73 -9.49 6.34 -6.67
C ILE A 73 -8.41 6.95 -5.77
N ASN A 74 -8.76 7.88 -4.88
CA ASN A 74 -7.79 8.50 -3.96
C ASN A 74 -7.29 7.52 -2.90
N GLN A 75 -8.15 6.61 -2.43
CA GLN A 75 -7.74 5.52 -1.53
C GLN A 75 -6.72 4.61 -2.21
N LEU A 76 -6.96 4.24 -3.47
CA LEU A 76 -6.04 3.43 -4.27
C LEU A 76 -4.72 4.16 -4.52
N LEU A 77 -4.75 5.41 -4.98
CA LEU A 77 -3.53 6.20 -5.23
C LEU A 77 -2.68 6.41 -3.97
N LEU A 78 -3.31 6.64 -2.81
CA LEU A 78 -2.63 6.70 -1.52
C LEU A 78 -1.83 5.42 -1.27
N THR A 79 -2.49 4.28 -1.46
CA THR A 79 -1.90 2.96 -1.20
C THR A 79 -0.78 2.64 -2.20
N LEU A 80 -0.97 2.93 -3.48
CA LEU A 80 0.06 2.76 -4.51
C LEU A 80 1.28 3.64 -4.23
N ARG A 81 1.08 4.87 -3.75
CA ARG A 81 2.20 5.74 -3.34
C ARG A 81 2.99 5.16 -2.19
N PHE A 82 2.30 4.55 -1.22
CA PHE A 82 2.95 3.83 -0.12
C PHE A 82 3.80 2.65 -0.64
N TYR A 83 3.26 1.82 -1.53
CA TYR A 83 4.01 0.71 -2.12
C TYR A 83 5.21 1.17 -2.98
N ALA A 84 5.01 2.21 -3.78
CA ALA A 84 6.03 2.74 -4.69
C ALA A 84 7.25 3.33 -3.96
N THR A 85 7.05 3.84 -2.75
CA THR A 85 8.09 4.58 -2.00
C THR A 85 8.60 3.84 -0.76
N GLY A 86 7.81 2.92 -0.20
CA GLY A 86 8.11 2.29 1.10
C GLY A 86 8.21 3.29 2.26
N ASN A 87 7.66 4.50 2.09
CA ASN A 87 7.83 5.60 3.04
C ASN A 87 6.81 5.53 4.20
N PHE A 88 7.03 6.32 5.24
CA PHE A 88 6.14 6.39 6.40
C PHE A 88 4.72 6.85 6.01
N LEU A 89 3.72 6.26 6.68
CA LEU A 89 2.30 6.61 6.50
C LEU A 89 2.00 8.08 6.78
N LEU A 90 2.81 8.76 7.59
CA LEU A 90 2.68 10.19 7.83
C LEU A 90 2.92 10.98 6.53
N THR A 91 4.05 10.72 5.87
CA THR A 91 4.43 11.39 4.62
C THR A 91 3.46 11.09 3.47
N VAL A 92 3.00 9.84 3.38
CA VAL A 92 1.99 9.46 2.37
C VAL A 92 0.63 10.10 2.69
N GLY A 93 0.27 10.18 3.97
CA GLY A 93 -0.92 10.89 4.43
C GLY A 93 -0.89 12.37 4.06
N ASP A 94 0.22 13.05 4.30
CA ASP A 94 0.41 14.46 3.94
C ASP A 94 0.28 14.69 2.43
N PHE A 95 0.81 13.78 1.62
CA PHE A 95 0.70 13.84 0.15
C PHE A 95 -0.76 13.85 -0.34
N ILE A 96 -1.63 13.02 0.25
CA ILE A 96 -3.07 12.96 -0.08
C ILE A 96 -3.92 13.87 0.83
N LYS A 97 -3.28 14.61 1.75
CA LYS A 97 -3.91 15.49 2.74
C LYS A 97 -4.89 14.76 3.68
N VAL A 98 -4.49 13.61 4.21
CA VAL A 98 -5.22 12.83 5.21
C VAL A 98 -4.38 12.58 6.45
N SER A 99 -5.02 12.29 7.59
CA SER A 99 -4.29 11.92 8.80
C SER A 99 -3.54 10.59 8.63
N LYS A 100 -2.45 10.40 9.38
CA LYS A 100 -1.73 9.12 9.47
C LYS A 100 -2.66 7.95 9.79
N SER A 101 -3.64 8.16 10.68
CA SER A 101 -4.60 7.13 11.08
C SER A 101 -5.54 6.74 9.92
N SER A 102 -6.01 7.71 9.14
CA SER A 102 -6.79 7.44 7.92
C SER A 102 -5.95 6.76 6.85
N ALA A 103 -4.73 7.23 6.61
CA ALA A 103 -3.79 6.58 5.67
C ALA A 103 -3.57 5.11 6.03
N SER A 104 -3.34 4.80 7.30
CA SER A 104 -3.17 3.42 7.78
C SER A 104 -4.38 2.54 7.49
N LYS A 105 -5.59 3.04 7.75
CA LYS A 105 -6.84 2.30 7.51
C LYS A 105 -7.06 2.07 6.01
N ILE A 106 -6.78 3.08 5.19
CA ILE A 106 -6.90 3.00 3.74
C ILE A 106 -5.92 1.97 3.17
N VAL A 107 -4.64 2.05 3.54
CA VAL A 107 -3.62 1.10 3.07
C VAL A 107 -4.04 -0.32 3.42
N LYS A 108 -4.50 -0.56 4.66
CA LYS A 108 -5.00 -1.87 5.07
C LYS A 108 -6.18 -2.32 4.20
N LYS A 109 -7.23 -1.49 4.10
CA LYS A 109 -8.46 -1.78 3.34
C LYS A 109 -8.18 -2.12 1.88
N VAL A 110 -7.38 -1.28 1.21
CA VAL A 110 -7.00 -1.49 -0.20
C VAL A 110 -6.13 -2.74 -0.36
N SER A 111 -5.19 -3.00 0.57
CA SER A 111 -4.35 -4.20 0.53
C SER A 111 -5.19 -5.47 0.66
N GLU A 112 -6.15 -5.49 1.60
CA GLU A 112 -7.06 -6.62 1.81
C GLU A 112 -7.95 -6.85 0.59
N ALA A 113 -8.52 -5.78 0.02
CA ALA A 113 -9.34 -5.86 -1.19
C ALA A 113 -8.56 -6.41 -2.39
N ILE A 114 -7.31 -5.98 -2.60
CA ILE A 114 -6.44 -6.51 -3.67
C ILE A 114 -6.09 -7.97 -3.41
N ALA A 115 -5.82 -8.35 -2.15
CA ALA A 115 -5.42 -9.69 -1.78
C ALA A 115 -6.49 -10.75 -2.07
N THR A 116 -7.77 -10.39 -2.10
CA THR A 116 -8.87 -11.33 -2.44
C THR A 116 -8.73 -11.88 -3.87
N PHE A 117 -8.09 -11.13 -4.77
CA PHE A 117 -7.82 -11.55 -6.14
C PHE A 117 -6.52 -12.36 -6.31
N SER A 118 -5.77 -12.62 -5.23
CA SER A 118 -4.50 -13.35 -5.28
C SER A 118 -4.63 -14.70 -6.00
N GLY A 119 -5.67 -15.49 -5.73
CA GLY A 119 -5.89 -16.78 -6.39
C GLY A 119 -6.13 -16.70 -7.91
N ARG A 120 -6.57 -15.54 -8.41
CA ARG A 120 -6.76 -15.30 -9.85
C ARG A 120 -5.44 -14.97 -10.55
N PHE A 121 -4.58 -14.20 -9.90
CA PHE A 121 -3.38 -13.61 -10.53
C PHE A 121 -2.07 -14.31 -10.14
N ILE A 122 -1.99 -14.92 -8.97
CA ILE A 122 -0.80 -15.61 -8.47
C ILE A 122 -0.98 -17.11 -8.69
N LYS A 123 -0.22 -17.66 -9.65
CA LYS A 123 -0.20 -19.10 -9.93
C LYS A 123 1.16 -19.69 -9.57
N MET A 124 1.13 -20.66 -8.67
CA MET A 124 2.32 -21.46 -8.32
C MET A 124 2.27 -22.81 -9.03
N PRO A 125 3.44 -23.38 -9.41
CA PRO A 125 3.52 -24.76 -9.89
C PRO A 125 2.86 -25.70 -8.88
N SER A 126 1.91 -26.51 -9.36
CA SER A 126 1.02 -27.30 -8.49
C SER A 126 1.22 -28.82 -8.64
N ASN A 127 1.62 -29.27 -9.83
CA ASN A 127 1.91 -30.67 -10.11
C ASN A 127 3.42 -30.92 -10.29
N ASP A 128 3.83 -32.19 -10.18
CA ASP A 128 5.24 -32.58 -10.23
C ASP A 128 5.93 -32.20 -11.54
N GLU A 129 5.18 -32.16 -12.65
CA GLU A 129 5.71 -31.80 -13.95
C GLU A 129 6.02 -30.30 -14.04
N GLU A 130 5.09 -29.44 -13.64
CA GLU A 130 5.28 -28.00 -13.54
C GLU A 130 6.44 -27.65 -12.60
N ILE A 131 6.51 -28.34 -11.45
CA ILE A 131 7.59 -28.17 -10.48
C ILE A 131 8.95 -28.55 -11.08
N ARG A 132 9.03 -29.69 -11.78
CA ARG A 132 10.27 -30.11 -12.47
C ARG A 132 10.68 -29.09 -13.52
N LYS A 133 9.73 -28.66 -14.35
CA LYS A 133 9.96 -27.68 -15.41
C LYS A 133 10.45 -26.34 -14.85
N ALA A 134 9.83 -25.84 -13.78
CA ALA A 134 10.25 -24.61 -13.11
C ALA A 134 11.69 -24.73 -12.59
N LYS A 135 12.01 -25.83 -11.87
CA LYS A 135 13.36 -26.09 -11.35
C LYS A 135 14.42 -26.11 -12.44
N SER A 136 14.18 -26.84 -13.53
CA SER A 136 15.12 -26.89 -14.65
C SER A 136 15.31 -25.50 -15.28
N SER A 137 14.22 -24.76 -15.49
CA SER A 137 14.27 -23.42 -16.09
C SER A 137 15.07 -22.41 -15.26
N PHE A 138 14.95 -22.43 -13.93
CA PHE A 138 15.77 -21.57 -13.05
C PHE A 138 17.23 -22.01 -13.01
N TYR A 139 17.50 -23.31 -13.02
CA TYR A 139 18.87 -23.83 -13.01
C TYR A 139 19.61 -23.54 -14.32
N GLU A 140 18.94 -23.66 -15.47
CA GLU A 140 19.51 -23.34 -16.79
C GLU A 140 19.84 -21.85 -16.93
N LYS A 141 19.01 -20.97 -16.37
CA LYS A 141 19.20 -19.51 -16.48
C LYS A 141 20.20 -18.93 -15.50
N ALA A 142 20.23 -19.42 -14.26
CA ALA A 142 20.96 -18.78 -13.17
C ALA A 142 21.74 -19.75 -12.27
N HIS A 143 21.78 -21.04 -12.61
CA HIS A 143 22.42 -22.10 -11.80
C HIS A 143 21.97 -22.17 -10.34
N VAL A 144 20.75 -21.67 -10.04
CA VAL A 144 20.16 -21.76 -8.71
C VAL A 144 19.31 -23.02 -8.61
N PRO A 145 19.73 -24.03 -7.84
CA PRO A 145 19.00 -25.30 -7.77
C PRO A 145 17.73 -25.15 -6.92
N ARG A 146 16.73 -26.00 -7.22
CA ARG A 146 15.50 -26.19 -6.40
C ARG A 146 14.57 -24.97 -6.31
N VAL A 147 14.72 -23.99 -7.20
CA VAL A 147 13.81 -22.82 -7.28
C VAL A 147 12.59 -23.15 -8.13
N ILE A 148 11.40 -22.81 -7.65
CA ILE A 148 10.12 -23.01 -8.37
C ILE A 148 9.40 -21.71 -8.70
N GLY A 149 9.96 -20.57 -8.28
CA GLY A 149 9.41 -19.24 -8.48
C GLY A 149 10.33 -18.19 -7.88
N SER A 150 10.13 -16.94 -8.25
CA SER A 150 10.88 -15.79 -7.75
C SER A 150 9.95 -14.61 -7.52
N LEU A 151 10.17 -13.89 -6.42
CA LEU A 151 9.56 -12.60 -6.17
C LEU A 151 10.67 -11.55 -6.25
N ASP A 152 10.46 -10.53 -7.08
CA ASP A 152 11.38 -9.41 -7.19
C ASP A 152 11.25 -8.50 -5.94
N CYS A 153 12.29 -7.72 -5.66
CA CYS A 153 12.37 -6.77 -4.53
C CYS A 153 12.50 -7.34 -3.11
N THR A 154 12.74 -8.64 -2.91
CA THR A 154 13.00 -9.20 -1.56
C THR A 154 14.41 -9.78 -1.46
N HIS A 155 15.27 -9.17 -0.64
CA HIS A 155 16.58 -9.73 -0.29
C HIS A 155 16.41 -10.84 0.75
N ILE A 156 16.32 -12.09 0.29
CA ILE A 156 16.27 -13.25 1.19
C ILE A 156 17.71 -13.67 1.52
N LYS A 157 18.09 -13.56 2.79
CA LYS A 157 19.40 -14.04 3.26
C LYS A 157 19.45 -15.56 3.19
N ILE A 158 20.30 -16.11 2.32
CA ILE A 158 20.56 -17.56 2.25
C ILE A 158 21.50 -17.92 3.41
N GLN A 159 21.01 -18.72 4.37
CA GLN A 159 21.86 -19.26 5.42
C GLN A 159 22.64 -20.46 4.87
N ARG A 160 23.98 -20.43 4.99
CA ARG A 160 24.82 -21.62 4.78
C ARG A 160 24.63 -22.56 5.97
N LYS A 161 24.38 -23.84 5.67
CA LYS A 161 24.55 -24.93 6.64
C LYS A 161 26.02 -25.26 6.79
#